data_AF-A0AAE0CXK7-F1
#
_entry.id   AF-A0AAE0CXK7-F1
#
_cell.length_a   1.000
_cell.length_b   1.000
_cell.length_c   1.000
_cell.angle_alpha   90.00
_cell.angle_beta   90.00
_cell.angle_gamma   90.00
#
_symmetry.space_group_name_H-M   'P 1'
#
loop_
_entity.id
_entity.type
_entity.pdbx_description
1 polymer ?
#
loop_
_entity_poly.entity_id
_entity_poly.type
_entity_poly.pdbx_seq_one_letter_code
_entity_poly.pdbx_strand_id
1 'polypeptide(L)'
;MRDKIELDVRYISSNTDIWYFINSCLNSGLQQVVATFYTAGGPGGQKDSMEFLKYLDRTYKDLNTDLRAVTTLRTLRQRDDQSLSSFFPRFERTLAEASGANWADKAKIAFLEGALSTRLKRGLIYVELLKDDYHGWLLKA
;
A
#
# COMPACT_ATOMS: atom_id res chain seq x y z
N MET A 1 -5.15 11.90 -4.31
CA MET A 1 -6.47 12.59 -4.33
C MET A 1 -6.77 13.24 -2.98
N ARG A 2 -6.62 12.51 -1.86
CA ARG A 2 -6.72 13.09 -0.50
C ARG A 2 -5.80 14.31 -0.29
N ASP A 3 -4.52 14.18 -0.64
CA ASP A 3 -3.54 15.27 -0.46
C ASP A 3 -3.87 16.53 -1.28
N LYS A 4 -4.52 16.37 -2.45
CA LYS A 4 -4.98 17.48 -3.29
C LYS A 4 -6.20 18.18 -2.69
N ILE A 5 -7.13 17.41 -2.14
CA ILE A 5 -8.31 17.95 -1.42
C ILE A 5 -7.84 18.72 -0.17
N GLU A 6 -6.82 18.23 0.52
CA GLU A 6 -6.24 18.90 1.71
C GLU A 6 -5.59 20.25 1.37
N LEU A 7 -4.94 20.35 0.20
CA LEU A 7 -4.39 21.62 -0.31
C LEU A 7 -5.49 22.59 -0.77
N ASP A 8 -6.51 22.07 -1.46
CA ASP A 8 -7.59 22.88 -2.07
C ASP A 8 -8.73 23.22 -1.09
N VAL A 9 -8.77 22.60 0.10
CA VAL A 9 -9.75 22.87 1.17
C VAL A 9 -9.82 24.35 1.55
N ARG A 10 -8.73 25.11 1.38
CA ARG A 10 -8.71 26.57 1.63
C ARG A 10 -9.55 27.37 0.62
N TYR A 11 -9.83 26.82 -0.55
CA TYR A 11 -10.64 27.44 -1.61
C TYR A 11 -12.02 26.79 -1.77
N ILE A 12 -12.25 25.64 -1.13
CA ILE A 12 -13.50 24.90 -1.22
C ILE A 12 -14.34 25.16 0.03
N SER A 13 -15.40 25.94 -0.12
CA SER A 13 -16.14 26.54 1.01
C SER A 13 -17.19 25.62 1.66
N SER A 14 -17.50 24.47 1.05
CA SER A 14 -18.52 23.54 1.55
C SER A 14 -18.19 22.07 1.25
N ASN A 15 -18.62 21.17 2.14
CA ASN A 15 -18.60 19.72 1.90
C ASN A 15 -19.31 19.31 0.60
N THR A 16 -20.33 20.10 0.22
CA THR A 16 -21.05 19.92 -1.04
C THR A 16 -20.16 20.22 -2.26
N ASP A 17 -19.29 21.22 -2.17
CA ASP A 17 -18.38 21.57 -3.26
C ASP A 17 -17.29 20.50 -3.43
N ILE A 18 -16.78 19.93 -2.33
CA ILE A 18 -15.86 18.80 -2.35
C ILE A 18 -16.55 17.57 -2.96
N TRP A 19 -17.84 17.34 -2.66
CA TRP A 19 -18.65 16.27 -3.25
C TRP A 19 -18.75 16.39 -4.78
N TYR A 20 -19.00 17.59 -5.32
CA TYR A 20 -18.95 17.85 -6.77
C TYR A 20 -17.55 17.65 -7.35
N PHE A 21 -16.52 18.15 -6.68
CA PHE A 21 -15.14 18.04 -7.12
C PHE A 21 -14.68 16.58 -7.23
N ILE A 22 -14.96 15.74 -6.23
CA ILE A 22 -14.61 14.32 -6.25
C ILE A 22 -15.26 13.64 -7.45
N ASN A 23 -16.56 13.88 -7.70
CA ASN A 23 -17.27 13.28 -8.83
C ASN A 23 -16.67 13.72 -10.18
N SER A 24 -16.27 14.99 -10.31
CA SER A 24 -15.63 15.52 -11.53
C SER A 24 -14.26 14.89 -11.82
N CYS A 25 -13.57 14.40 -10.79
CA CYS A 25 -12.29 13.70 -10.94
C CYS A 25 -12.44 12.25 -11.43
N LEU A 26 -13.65 11.69 -11.39
CA LEU A 26 -13.93 10.34 -11.88
C LEU A 26 -14.13 10.37 -13.40
N ASN A 27 -13.75 9.29 -14.09
CA ASN A 27 -14.08 9.14 -15.51
C ASN A 27 -15.60 8.95 -15.71
N SER A 28 -16.11 9.20 -16.92
CA SER A 28 -17.55 9.17 -17.23
C SER A 28 -18.21 7.82 -16.93
N GLY A 29 -17.49 6.71 -17.09
CA GLY A 29 -18.00 5.38 -16.74
C GLY A 29 -18.22 5.21 -15.24
N LEU A 30 -17.25 5.62 -14.42
CA LEU A 30 -17.36 5.55 -12.96
C LEU A 30 -18.41 6.53 -12.43
N GLN A 31 -18.52 7.73 -13.01
CA GLN A 31 -19.57 8.70 -12.66
C GLN A 31 -20.96 8.10 -12.84
N GLN A 32 -21.19 7.34 -13.91
CA GLN A 32 -22.48 6.70 -14.18
C GLN A 32 -22.82 5.60 -13.17
N VAL A 33 -21.82 4.84 -12.71
CA VAL A 33 -22.01 3.78 -11.72
C VAL A 33 -22.28 4.37 -10.32
N VAL A 34 -21.59 5.43 -9.94
CA VAL A 34 -21.77 6.07 -8.64
C VAL A 34 -22.90 7.10 -8.62
N ALA A 35 -23.50 7.42 -9.77
CA ALA A 35 -24.54 8.44 -9.93
C ALA A 35 -25.68 8.25 -8.93
N THR A 36 -26.15 7.02 -8.71
CA THR A 36 -27.24 6.74 -7.77
C THR A 36 -26.88 7.10 -6.32
N PHE A 37 -25.68 6.71 -5.87
CA PHE A 37 -25.16 7.06 -4.54
C PHE A 37 -24.91 8.57 -4.42
N TYR A 38 -24.36 9.16 -5.49
CA TYR A 38 -24.09 10.58 -5.62
C TYR A 38 -25.38 11.44 -5.52
N THR A 39 -26.46 11.01 -6.17
CA THR A 39 -27.76 11.70 -6.20
C THR A 39 -28.58 11.48 -4.94
N ALA A 40 -28.48 10.30 -4.32
CA ALA A 40 -29.19 9.99 -3.08
C ALA A 40 -28.62 10.76 -1.88
N GLY A 41 -27.36 11.23 -1.97
CA GLY A 41 -26.58 11.63 -0.82
C GLY A 41 -26.15 10.39 -0.02
N GLY A 42 -25.09 10.52 0.79
CA GLY A 42 -24.64 9.43 1.67
C GLY A 42 -25.73 9.01 2.69
N PRO A 43 -25.39 8.18 3.69
CA PRO A 43 -26.35 7.79 4.73
C PRO A 43 -27.06 9.01 5.33
N GLY A 44 -28.40 9.02 5.26
CA GLY A 44 -29.22 10.15 5.73
C GLY A 44 -29.31 11.35 4.76
N GLY A 45 -28.94 11.19 3.48
CA GLY A 45 -29.05 12.23 2.45
C GLY A 45 -27.98 13.33 2.55
N GLN A 46 -26.96 13.12 3.39
CA GLN A 46 -25.89 14.09 3.61
C GLN A 46 -24.86 14.01 2.49
N LYS A 47 -24.50 15.15 1.89
CA LYS A 47 -23.41 15.27 0.91
C LYS A 47 -22.06 15.36 1.61
N ASP A 48 -21.74 14.35 2.42
CA ASP A 48 -20.46 14.24 3.12
C ASP A 48 -19.37 13.70 2.19
N SER A 49 -18.45 14.57 1.81
CA SER A 49 -17.34 14.25 0.92
C SER A 49 -16.46 13.09 1.42
N MET A 50 -16.30 12.94 2.74
CA MET A 50 -15.51 11.86 3.33
C MET A 50 -16.22 10.51 3.19
N GLU A 51 -17.54 10.50 3.31
CA GLU A 51 -18.36 9.32 3.12
C GLU A 51 -18.33 8.86 1.66
N PHE A 52 -18.31 9.79 0.71
CA PHE A 52 -18.16 9.46 -0.71
C PHE A 52 -16.80 8.85 -1.03
N LEU A 53 -15.73 9.40 -0.46
CA LEU A 53 -14.39 8.80 -0.59
C LEU A 53 -14.31 7.42 0.04
N LYS A 54 -14.96 7.19 1.20
CA LYS A 54 -15.04 5.86 1.81
C LYS A 54 -15.83 4.88 0.95
N TYR A 55 -16.92 5.33 0.32
CA TYR A 55 -17.70 4.51 -0.60
C TYR A 55 -16.85 4.13 -1.82
N LEU A 56 -16.17 5.09 -2.44
CA LEU A 56 -15.26 4.83 -3.56
C LEU A 56 -14.12 3.88 -3.16
N ASP A 57 -13.51 4.07 -1.99
CA ASP A 57 -12.52 3.14 -1.45
C ASP A 57 -13.14 1.75 -1.24
N ARG A 58 -14.31 1.61 -0.65
CA ARG A 58 -14.92 0.27 -0.42
C ARG A 58 -15.28 -0.43 -1.73
N THR A 59 -15.78 0.31 -2.72
CA THR A 59 -16.30 -0.27 -3.97
C THR A 59 -15.19 -0.53 -4.98
N TYR A 60 -14.13 0.28 -4.99
CA TYR A 60 -13.11 0.26 -6.05
C TYR A 60 -11.67 0.16 -5.54
N LYS A 61 -11.40 0.27 -4.23
CA LYS A 61 -10.08 -0.10 -3.72
C LYS A 61 -9.94 -1.59 -3.93
N ASP A 62 -9.11 -1.95 -4.89
CA ASP A 62 -8.89 -3.34 -5.25
C ASP A 62 -8.20 -4.03 -4.07
N LEU A 63 -9.01 -4.68 -3.22
CA LEU A 63 -8.57 -5.54 -2.10
C LEU A 63 -7.62 -6.63 -2.59
N ASN A 64 -7.65 -6.97 -3.89
CA ASN A 64 -6.69 -7.88 -4.46
C ASN A 64 -5.30 -7.28 -4.61
N THR A 65 -5.13 -5.96 -4.62
CA THR A 65 -3.79 -5.34 -4.77
C THR A 65 -2.93 -5.67 -3.56
N ASP A 66 -3.47 -5.47 -2.35
CA ASP A 66 -2.77 -5.79 -1.10
C ASP A 66 -2.55 -7.31 -0.97
N LEU A 67 -3.57 -8.11 -1.28
CA LEU A 67 -3.47 -9.58 -1.25
C LEU A 67 -2.49 -10.13 -2.30
N ARG A 68 -2.46 -9.55 -3.50
CA ARG A 68 -1.50 -9.90 -4.55
C ARG A 68 -0.11 -9.48 -4.14
N ALA A 69 0.09 -8.29 -3.58
CA ALA A 69 1.39 -7.83 -3.10
C ALA A 69 1.93 -8.74 -1.98
N VAL A 70 1.09 -9.12 -1.00
CA VAL A 70 1.45 -10.09 0.05
C VAL A 70 1.78 -11.47 -0.56
N THR A 71 1.02 -11.91 -1.56
CA THR A 71 1.26 -13.18 -2.26
C THR A 71 2.58 -13.17 -3.05
N THR A 72 2.85 -12.07 -3.74
CA THR A 72 4.12 -11.83 -4.45
C THR A 72 5.27 -11.79 -3.46
N LEU A 73 5.14 -11.09 -2.33
CA LEU A 73 6.16 -11.05 -1.28
C LEU A 73 6.46 -12.45 -0.73
N ARG A 74 5.44 -13.27 -0.48
CA ARG A 74 5.59 -14.66 0.01
C ARG A 74 6.36 -15.56 -0.95
N THR A 75 6.16 -15.37 -2.26
CA THR A 75 6.77 -16.19 -3.31
C THR A 75 8.08 -15.61 -3.84
N LEU A 76 8.40 -14.36 -3.47
CA LEU A 76 9.61 -13.69 -3.89
C LEU A 76 10.85 -14.42 -3.37
N ARG A 77 11.74 -14.82 -4.29
CA ARG A 77 13.01 -15.45 -3.96
C ARG A 77 14.15 -14.75 -4.68
N GLN A 78 15.27 -14.58 -3.99
CA GLN A 78 16.55 -14.22 -4.58
C GLN A 78 17.07 -15.44 -5.35
N ARG A 79 17.45 -15.26 -6.61
CA ARG A 79 18.09 -16.32 -7.38
C ARG A 79 19.51 -16.57 -6.86
N ASP A 80 20.03 -17.78 -7.01
CA ASP A 80 21.37 -18.14 -6.49
C ASP A 80 22.53 -17.37 -7.16
N ASP A 81 22.30 -16.87 -8.38
CA ASP A 81 23.23 -16.04 -9.16
C ASP A 81 23.04 -14.52 -8.93
N GLN A 82 21.98 -14.13 -8.22
CA GLN A 82 21.59 -12.74 -8.06
C GLN A 82 22.26 -12.10 -6.85
N SER A 83 22.89 -10.94 -7.03
CA SER A 83 23.45 -10.17 -5.92
C SER A 83 22.35 -9.65 -4.97
N LEU A 84 22.68 -9.51 -3.69
CA LEU A 84 21.75 -8.91 -2.71
C LEU A 84 21.37 -7.47 -3.10
N SER A 85 22.33 -6.68 -3.58
CA SER A 85 22.12 -5.29 -4.02
C SER A 85 21.12 -5.14 -5.17
N SER A 86 21.00 -6.14 -6.05
CA SER A 86 20.03 -6.12 -7.16
C SER A 86 18.67 -6.71 -6.75
N PHE A 87 18.64 -7.61 -5.77
CA PHE A 87 17.42 -8.21 -5.25
C PHE A 87 16.68 -7.28 -4.29
N PHE A 88 17.42 -6.61 -3.40
CA PHE A 88 16.89 -5.88 -2.26
C PHE A 88 15.92 -4.75 -2.64
N PRO A 89 16.21 -3.88 -3.64
CA PRO A 89 15.25 -2.85 -4.06
C PRO A 89 13.90 -3.43 -4.53
N ARG A 90 13.90 -4.63 -5.11
CA ARG A 90 12.66 -5.31 -5.53
C ARG A 90 11.90 -5.86 -4.34
N PHE A 91 12.61 -6.41 -3.35
CA PHE A 91 12.01 -6.86 -2.10
C PHE A 91 11.35 -5.69 -1.35
N GLU A 92 12.08 -4.60 -1.13
CA GLU A 92 11.58 -3.40 -0.45
C GLU A 92 10.34 -2.82 -1.11
N ARG A 93 10.35 -2.72 -2.44
CA ARG A 93 9.17 -2.26 -3.19
C ARG A 93 7.96 -3.16 -2.95
N THR A 94 8.15 -4.47 -3.05
CA THR A 94 7.05 -5.44 -2.85
C THR A 94 6.56 -5.43 -1.39
N LEU A 95 7.46 -5.23 -0.43
CA LEU A 95 7.12 -5.06 0.98
C LEU A 95 6.28 -3.80 1.20
N ALA A 96 6.66 -2.67 0.58
CA ALA A 96 5.91 -1.42 0.66
C ALA A 96 4.52 -1.55 0.03
N GLU A 97 4.41 -2.18 -1.15
CA GLU A 97 3.13 -2.47 -1.82
C GLU A 97 2.22 -3.37 -0.98
N ALA A 98 2.80 -4.28 -0.18
CA ALA A 98 2.08 -5.13 0.76
C ALA A 98 1.69 -4.41 2.08
N SER A 99 1.84 -3.08 2.14
CA SER A 99 1.69 -2.27 3.36
C SER A 99 2.61 -2.72 4.50
N GLY A 100 3.77 -3.30 4.16
CA GLY A 100 4.74 -3.88 5.09
C GLY A 100 5.49 -2.85 5.93
N ALA A 101 5.39 -1.56 5.61
CA ALA A 101 5.98 -0.48 6.42
C ALA A 101 5.48 -0.51 7.87
N ASN A 102 4.20 -0.87 8.08
CA ASN A 102 3.56 -0.94 9.40
C ASN A 102 3.76 -2.29 10.11
N TRP A 103 4.46 -3.24 9.50
CA TRP A 103 4.69 -4.55 10.11
C TRP A 103 5.77 -4.47 11.18
N ALA A 104 5.68 -5.36 12.17
CA ALA A 104 6.76 -5.53 13.14
C ALA A 104 8.05 -5.97 12.44
N ASP A 105 9.19 -5.47 12.89
CA ASP A 105 10.49 -5.74 12.25
C ASP A 105 10.82 -7.24 12.19
N LYS A 106 10.43 -8.01 13.21
CA LYS A 106 10.50 -9.48 13.20
C LYS A 106 9.83 -10.11 11.98
N ALA A 107 8.67 -9.59 11.59
CA ALA A 107 7.96 -10.08 10.42
C ALA A 107 8.72 -9.73 9.14
N LYS A 108 9.20 -8.48 9.01
CA LYS A 108 10.01 -8.04 7.86
C LYS A 108 11.27 -8.89 7.70
N ILE A 109 11.99 -9.16 8.80
CA ILE A 109 13.17 -10.02 8.85
C ILE A 109 12.80 -11.45 8.42
N ALA A 110 11.74 -12.05 8.98
CA ALA A 110 11.33 -13.41 8.62
C ALA A 110 10.98 -13.56 7.13
N PHE A 111 10.33 -12.55 6.53
CA PHE A 111 10.05 -12.53 5.10
C PHE A 111 11.33 -12.38 4.26
N LEU A 112 12.24 -11.50 4.68
CA LEU A 112 13.51 -11.30 3.99
C LEU A 112 14.38 -12.56 4.05
N GLU A 113 14.56 -13.12 5.25
CA GLU A 113 15.24 -14.41 5.45
C GLU A 113 14.58 -15.49 4.59
N GLY A 114 13.25 -15.62 4.60
CA GLY A 114 12.55 -16.56 3.73
C GLY A 114 12.88 -16.39 2.23
N ALA A 115 13.07 -15.14 1.80
CA ALA A 115 13.31 -14.78 0.41
C ALA A 115 14.77 -14.95 -0.06
N LEU A 116 15.75 -14.92 0.84
CA LEU A 116 17.17 -15.03 0.47
C LEU A 116 17.57 -16.41 -0.07
N SER A 117 18.59 -16.40 -0.94
CA SER A 117 19.19 -17.61 -1.49
C SER A 117 19.84 -18.47 -0.41
N THR A 118 19.88 -19.79 -0.62
CA THR A 118 20.49 -20.73 0.35
C THR A 118 21.99 -20.48 0.53
N ARG A 119 22.67 -20.02 -0.52
CA ARG A 119 24.08 -19.64 -0.48
C ARG A 119 24.33 -18.46 0.46
N LEU A 120 23.54 -17.39 0.34
CA LEU A 120 23.69 -16.21 1.20
C LEU A 120 23.31 -16.54 2.65
N LYS A 121 22.24 -17.32 2.85
CA LYS A 121 21.83 -17.82 4.17
C LYS A 121 22.96 -18.54 4.90
N ARG A 122 23.72 -19.40 4.20
CA ARG A 122 24.86 -20.10 4.81
C ARG A 122 25.98 -19.16 5.25
N GLY A 123 26.20 -18.05 4.53
CA GLY A 123 27.15 -17.01 4.94
C GLY A 123 26.67 -16.22 6.15
N LEU A 124 25.36 -15.97 6.24
CA LEU A 124 24.72 -15.21 7.32
C LEU A 124 24.67 -15.95 8.67
N ILE A 125 24.76 -17.29 8.69
CA ILE A 125 24.78 -18.09 9.93
C ILE A 125 25.94 -17.66 10.85
N TYR A 126 27.02 -17.13 10.30
CA TYR A 126 28.20 -16.69 11.05
C TYR A 126 28.10 -15.25 11.57
N VAL A 127 27.04 -14.51 11.22
CA VAL A 127 26.84 -13.12 11.61
C VAL A 127 25.77 -13.04 12.69
N GLU A 128 26.09 -12.38 13.81
CA GLU A 128 25.10 -12.11 14.87
C GLU A 128 24.12 -11.03 14.40
N LEU A 129 23.06 -11.48 13.75
CA LEU A 129 22.00 -10.64 13.20
C LEU A 129 21.01 -10.24 14.30
N LEU A 130 20.79 -8.94 14.44
CA LEU A 130 19.79 -8.37 15.35
C LEU A 130 18.40 -8.73 14.81
N LYS A 131 17.69 -9.62 15.52
CA LYS A 131 16.37 -10.13 15.10
C LYS A 131 15.21 -9.17 15.41
N ASP A 132 15.52 -8.06 16.09
CA ASP A 132 14.55 -7.10 16.60
C ASP A 132 14.65 -5.73 15.91
N ASP A 133 15.65 -5.53 15.04
CA ASP A 133 15.88 -4.28 14.31
C ASP A 133 16.12 -4.59 12.83
N TYR A 134 15.14 -4.24 11.99
CA TYR A 134 15.21 -4.51 10.56
C TYR A 134 16.35 -3.76 9.88
N HIS A 135 16.59 -2.50 10.26
CA HIS A 135 17.64 -1.68 9.66
C HIS A 135 19.03 -2.14 10.13
N GLY A 136 19.17 -2.49 11.41
CA GLY A 136 20.40 -3.07 11.96
C GLY A 136 20.73 -4.43 11.35
N TRP A 137 19.72 -5.25 11.03
CA TRP A 137 19.91 -6.51 10.30
C TRP A 137 20.52 -6.27 8.91
N LEU A 138 20.02 -5.27 8.17
CA LEU A 138 20.50 -4.93 6.83
C LEU A 138 21.95 -4.43 6.79
N LEU A 139 22.41 -3.76 7.85
CA LEU A 139 23.80 -3.27 7.94
C LEU A 139 24.82 -4.39 8.16
N LYS A 140 24.38 -5.54 8.67
CA LYS A 140 25.24 -6.69 8.98
C LYS A 140 25.18 -7.81 7.93
N ALA A 141 24.14 -7.82 7.09
CA ALA A 141 23.89 -8.84 6.07
C ALA A 141 24.61 -8.54 4.73
#